data_AF-J9DVF8-F1
#
_entry.id   AF-J9DVF8-F1
#
_cell.length_a   1.000
_cell.length_b   1.000
_cell.length_c   1.000
_cell.angle_alpha   90.00
_cell.angle_beta   90.00
_cell.angle_gamma   90.00
#
_symmetry.space_group_name_H-M   'P 1'
#
loop_
_entity.id
_entity.type
_entity.pdbx_description
1 polymer ?
#
loop_
_entity_poly.entity_id
_entity_poly.type
_entity_poly.pdbx_seq_one_letter_code
_entity_poly.pdbx_strand_id
1 'polypeptide(L)'
;MKNLYSQSTNANSPRYTKKSVFTKYMVSGQLPLTGYDKLTLTFNEKNIKTKQTNTNDSNIRNSIKNVQHISFSYNIPNTEIQATQNIEKLTDLSDKEYLLNWVRDVRLLPEICNWSSETSFQVLKTIIERDVLARFTILRTFNTLLDALLKYFYPFNDRFLYLKQLNVVKQDDFIRITEYLEYIEKTVESYAYCTDLKKEECLRKTEEVFYSNLNNTTKIFCSNNNLQSMEDIV
;
A
#
# COMPACT_ATOMS: atom_id res chain seq x y z
N MET A 1 4.28 -48.49 42.33
CA MET A 1 4.28 -49.30 41.08
C MET A 1 3.02 -49.01 40.29
N LYS A 2 3.18 -48.76 38.99
CA LYS A 2 2.19 -48.84 37.89
C LYS A 2 1.13 -47.72 37.72
N ASN A 3 1.44 -46.87 36.73
CA ASN A 3 0.61 -46.40 35.59
C ASN A 3 -0.91 -46.44 35.70
N LEU A 4 -1.55 -45.32 35.32
CA LEU A 4 -2.40 -45.21 34.12
C LEU A 4 -3.05 -43.82 34.08
N TYR A 5 -2.51 -42.91 33.28
CA TYR A 5 -3.35 -41.96 32.54
C TYR A 5 -2.76 -41.81 31.13
N SER A 6 -3.59 -42.24 30.19
CA SER A 6 -3.38 -42.29 28.76
C SER A 6 -3.14 -40.91 28.16
N GLN A 7 -2.07 -40.79 27.37
CA GLN A 7 -1.89 -39.72 26.41
C GLN A 7 -2.94 -39.88 25.30
N SER A 8 -3.76 -38.86 25.07
CA SER A 8 -4.43 -38.68 23.77
C SER A 8 -3.59 -37.72 22.93
N THR A 9 -2.72 -38.30 22.11
CA THR A 9 -2.10 -37.63 20.98
C THR A 9 -3.14 -37.49 19.87
N ASN A 10 -3.52 -36.26 19.51
CA ASN A 10 -3.83 -35.89 18.13
C ASN A 10 -4.20 -34.41 18.01
N ALA A 11 -3.25 -33.61 17.52
CA ALA A 11 -3.51 -32.35 16.85
C ALA A 11 -2.39 -32.05 15.84
N ASN A 12 -2.15 -32.98 14.90
CA ASN A 12 -1.45 -32.66 13.67
C ASN A 12 -2.42 -31.87 12.76
N SER A 13 -2.60 -30.60 13.07
CA SER A 13 -3.05 -29.63 12.06
C SER A 13 -1.83 -29.22 11.25
N PRO A 14 -1.82 -29.40 9.91
CA PRO A 14 -0.72 -28.89 9.11
C PRO A 14 -0.73 -27.36 9.22
N ARG A 15 0.24 -26.83 9.97
CA ARG A 15 0.58 -25.40 9.91
C ARG A 15 1.05 -25.12 8.50
N TYR A 16 0.16 -24.64 7.65
CA TYR A 16 0.53 -23.98 6.41
C TYR A 16 1.28 -22.70 6.78
N THR A 17 2.58 -22.84 7.02
CA THR A 17 3.51 -21.72 7.00
C THR A 17 3.53 -21.25 5.56
N LYS A 18 2.94 -20.09 5.28
CA LYS A 18 3.15 -19.36 4.02
C LYS A 18 4.64 -19.02 3.94
N LYS A 19 5.46 -19.98 3.52
CA LYS A 19 6.88 -19.76 3.33
C LYS A 19 7.04 -18.99 2.02
N SER A 20 7.67 -17.81 2.10
CA SER A 20 8.07 -16.99 0.96
C SER A 20 8.59 -17.85 -0.19
N VAL A 21 8.05 -17.63 -1.40
CA VAL A 21 8.47 -18.37 -2.60
C VAL A 21 9.92 -18.06 -2.92
N PHE A 22 10.34 -16.82 -2.67
CA PHE A 22 11.71 -16.40 -2.81
C PHE A 22 12.64 -17.13 -1.83
N THR A 23 12.32 -17.18 -0.53
CA THR A 23 13.11 -17.95 0.45
C THR A 23 13.21 -19.43 0.05
N LYS A 24 12.11 -20.02 -0.44
CA LYS A 24 12.11 -21.41 -0.94
C LYS A 24 13.01 -21.60 -2.16
N TYR A 25 12.95 -20.69 -3.13
CA TYR A 25 13.82 -20.69 -4.29
C TYR A 25 15.29 -20.63 -3.86
N MET A 26 15.63 -19.73 -2.93
CA MET A 26 17.00 -19.60 -2.43
C MET A 26 17.53 -20.85 -1.71
N VAL A 27 16.68 -21.55 -0.94
CA VAL A 27 17.10 -22.77 -0.23
C VAL A 27 17.25 -23.97 -1.17
N SER A 28 16.34 -24.12 -2.13
CA SER A 28 16.22 -25.36 -2.91
C SER A 28 16.80 -25.27 -4.32
N GLY A 29 17.13 -24.07 -4.80
CA GLY A 29 17.56 -23.83 -6.19
C GLY A 29 16.47 -24.13 -7.23
N GLN A 30 15.26 -24.46 -6.77
CA GLN A 30 14.10 -24.78 -7.58
C GLN A 30 12.94 -23.92 -7.10
N LEU A 31 12.15 -23.39 -8.03
CA LEU A 31 10.82 -22.91 -7.67
C LEU A 31 10.05 -24.13 -7.14
N PRO A 32 9.28 -24.01 -6.04
CA PRO A 32 8.50 -25.14 -5.55
C PRO A 32 7.61 -25.65 -6.69
N LEU A 33 7.88 -26.88 -7.14
CA LEU A 33 7.12 -27.66 -8.12
C LEU A 33 5.75 -28.01 -7.53
N THR A 34 4.94 -27.00 -7.28
CA THR A 34 3.53 -27.13 -6.91
C THR A 34 2.75 -26.16 -7.78
N GLY A 35 2.45 -26.57 -9.02
CA GLY A 35 1.31 -26.10 -9.80
C GLY A 35 1.23 -24.62 -10.22
N TYR A 36 2.14 -23.74 -9.81
CA TYR A 36 2.10 -22.31 -10.17
C TYR A 36 2.73 -22.00 -11.53
N ASP A 37 3.46 -22.94 -12.13
CA ASP A 37 4.04 -22.83 -13.49
C ASP A 37 2.99 -22.88 -14.62
N LYS A 38 1.69 -22.96 -14.29
CA LYS A 38 0.58 -22.95 -15.25
C LYS A 38 -0.34 -21.73 -15.16
N LEU A 39 0.10 -20.62 -14.54
CA LEU A 39 -0.76 -19.41 -14.42
C LEU A 39 -0.47 -18.29 -15.42
N THR A 40 0.28 -18.56 -16.50
CA THR A 40 0.43 -17.59 -17.60
C THR A 40 -0.46 -17.86 -18.80
N LEU A 41 -1.15 -19.00 -18.92
CA LEU A 41 -1.99 -19.28 -20.10
C LEU A 41 -3.27 -20.06 -19.74
N THR A 42 -4.41 -19.38 -19.92
CA THR A 42 -5.79 -19.91 -20.05
C THR A 42 -6.41 -20.66 -18.86
N PHE A 43 -7.24 -19.97 -18.07
CA PHE A 43 -8.50 -20.55 -17.56
C PHE A 43 -9.60 -19.48 -17.57
N ASN A 44 -10.19 -19.32 -18.74
CA ASN A 44 -11.53 -18.78 -18.87
C ASN A 44 -12.49 -19.97 -19.11
N GLU A 45 -13.66 -19.88 -18.48
CA GLU A 45 -14.89 -20.65 -18.72
C GLU A 45 -15.11 -22.05 -18.07
N LYS A 46 -16.19 -22.05 -17.26
CA LYS A 46 -17.22 -23.09 -17.07
C LYS A 46 -17.05 -24.11 -15.94
N ASN A 47 -17.72 -23.77 -14.83
CA ASN A 47 -18.60 -24.60 -13.97
C ASN A 47 -17.92 -25.78 -13.24
N ILE A 48 -18.12 -25.98 -11.93
CA ILE A 48 -19.40 -26.41 -11.35
C ILE A 48 -19.53 -25.98 -9.86
N LYS A 49 -20.70 -25.40 -9.58
CA LYS A 49 -21.35 -25.07 -8.29
C LYS A 49 -21.46 -26.33 -7.39
N THR A 50 -21.53 -26.34 -6.07
CA THR A 50 -22.67 -25.88 -5.24
C THR A 50 -22.43 -26.35 -3.79
N LYS A 51 -22.61 -25.47 -2.78
CA LYS A 51 -23.51 -25.79 -1.67
C LYS A 51 -24.14 -24.50 -1.16
N GLN A 52 -25.39 -24.35 -1.56
CA GLN A 52 -26.33 -23.35 -1.08
C GLN A 52 -26.66 -23.66 0.39
N THR A 53 -26.55 -22.66 1.25
CA THR A 53 -27.57 -22.39 2.25
C THR A 53 -28.13 -21.01 1.93
N ASN A 54 -29.29 -21.01 1.29
CA ASN A 54 -30.18 -19.87 1.19
C ASN A 54 -30.65 -19.50 2.60
N THR A 55 -30.59 -18.22 2.96
CA THR A 55 -31.78 -17.39 3.20
C THR A 55 -31.34 -15.98 3.59
N ASN A 56 -31.66 -15.01 2.72
CA ASN A 56 -32.12 -13.67 3.05
C ASN A 56 -31.26 -12.75 3.93
N ASP A 57 -30.14 -12.24 3.41
CA ASP A 57 -29.54 -10.98 3.89
C ASP A 57 -28.90 -10.17 2.75
N SER A 58 -29.52 -10.19 1.57
CA SER A 58 -29.08 -9.40 0.40
C SER A 58 -29.51 -7.92 0.48
N ASN A 59 -29.42 -7.30 1.66
CA ASN A 59 -29.76 -5.89 1.87
C ASN A 59 -28.80 -5.14 2.79
N ILE A 60 -27.54 -5.57 2.93
CA ILE A 60 -26.56 -4.86 3.74
C ILE A 60 -25.33 -4.49 2.90
N ARG A 61 -25.25 -3.18 2.60
CA ARG A 61 -24.08 -2.40 2.15
C ARG A 61 -23.64 -2.52 0.68
N ASN A 62 -24.53 -2.14 -0.23
CA ASN A 62 -24.10 -1.29 -1.36
C ASN A 62 -24.65 0.11 -1.11
N SER A 63 -24.09 0.83 -0.13
CA SER A 63 -24.19 2.29 -0.16
C SER A 63 -23.29 2.74 -1.30
N ILE A 64 -23.84 2.90 -2.49
CA ILE A 64 -23.21 3.65 -3.57
C ILE A 64 -23.00 5.05 -3.00
N LYS A 65 -21.81 5.34 -2.48
CA LYS A 65 -21.44 6.73 -2.19
C LYS A 65 -21.53 7.44 -3.53
N ASN A 66 -22.43 8.41 -3.66
CA ASN A 66 -22.45 9.31 -4.80
C ASN A 66 -21.16 10.14 -4.75
N VAL A 67 -20.08 9.58 -5.29
CA VAL A 67 -18.80 10.27 -5.39
C VAL A 67 -18.95 11.34 -6.47
N GLN A 68 -18.77 12.60 -6.08
CA GLN A 68 -18.81 13.71 -7.03
C GLN A 68 -17.45 13.80 -7.72
N HIS A 69 -17.41 13.61 -9.04
CA HIS A 69 -16.20 13.81 -9.84
C HIS A 69 -16.17 15.24 -10.41
N ILE A 70 -14.98 15.82 -10.45
CA ILE A 70 -14.69 17.09 -11.12
C ILE A 70 -13.76 16.78 -12.30
N SER A 71 -14.20 17.14 -13.50
CA SER A 71 -13.45 16.95 -14.74
C SER A 71 -12.66 18.21 -15.09
N PHE A 72 -11.37 18.06 -15.30
CA PHE A 72 -10.46 19.12 -15.76
C PHE A 72 -10.00 18.79 -17.17
N SER A 73 -10.25 19.69 -18.12
CA SER A 73 -9.77 19.54 -19.49
C SER A 73 -8.50 20.36 -19.68
N TYR A 74 -7.45 19.75 -20.22
CA TYR A 74 -6.18 20.40 -20.52
C TYR A 74 -5.64 19.96 -21.88
N ASN A 75 -4.86 20.83 -22.51
CA ASN A 75 -4.18 20.53 -23.77
C ASN A 75 -2.79 19.98 -23.45
N ILE A 76 -2.42 18.85 -24.06
CA ILE A 76 -1.06 18.31 -23.93
C ILE A 76 -0.11 19.19 -24.75
N PRO A 77 0.94 19.77 -24.12
CA PRO A 77 1.90 20.62 -24.83
C PRO A 77 2.50 19.89 -26.03
N ASN A 78 2.64 20.58 -27.16
CA ASN A 78 3.13 20.06 -28.44
C ASN A 78 2.22 19.03 -29.14
N THR A 79 0.95 18.93 -28.75
CA THR A 79 -0.05 18.12 -29.47
C THR A 79 -1.39 18.85 -29.56
N GLU A 80 -2.24 18.48 -30.53
CA GLU A 80 -3.63 18.95 -30.63
C GLU A 80 -4.61 18.12 -29.75
N ILE A 81 -4.08 17.31 -28.83
CA ILE A 81 -4.87 16.38 -28.02
C ILE A 81 -5.38 17.09 -26.77
N GLN A 82 -6.70 17.12 -26.62
CA GLN A 82 -7.39 17.49 -25.39
C GLN A 82 -7.54 16.27 -24.49
N ALA A 83 -6.93 16.32 -23.32
CA ALA A 83 -7.07 15.32 -22.28
C ALA A 83 -8.04 15.82 -21.20
N THR A 84 -8.81 14.90 -20.62
CA THR A 84 -9.69 15.19 -19.49
C THR A 84 -9.26 14.34 -18.30
N GLN A 85 -8.93 14.99 -17.19
CA GLN A 85 -8.60 14.32 -15.93
C GLN A 85 -9.76 14.49 -14.96
N ASN A 86 -10.30 13.36 -14.50
CA ASN A 86 -11.37 13.33 -13.52
C ASN A 86 -10.79 13.11 -12.13
N ILE A 87 -11.11 13.99 -11.19
CA ILE A 87 -10.71 13.84 -9.79
C ILE A 87 -11.94 13.82 -8.91
N GLU A 88 -11.92 12.90 -7.96
CA GLU A 88 -12.96 12.73 -6.97
C GLU A 88 -12.91 13.87 -5.95
N LYS A 89 -14.08 14.43 -5.65
CA LYS A 89 -14.24 15.43 -4.62
C LYS A 89 -13.98 14.78 -3.26
N LEU A 90 -13.16 15.43 -2.44
CA LEU A 90 -12.85 14.95 -1.11
C LEU A 90 -14.03 15.24 -0.17
N THR A 91 -14.89 14.24 0.00
CA THR A 91 -16.12 14.29 0.80
C THR A 91 -15.98 13.63 2.16
N ASP A 92 -15.25 12.52 2.22
CA ASP A 92 -15.06 11.74 3.44
C ASP A 92 -13.58 11.62 3.77
N LEU A 93 -13.28 11.80 5.06
CA LEU A 93 -11.96 11.73 5.64
C LEU A 93 -11.72 10.43 6.42
N SER A 94 -12.45 9.37 6.11
CA SER A 94 -12.37 8.12 6.87
C SER A 94 -11.23 7.19 6.42
N ASP A 95 -10.76 7.29 5.19
CA ASP A 95 -9.78 6.36 4.60
C ASP A 95 -8.42 7.03 4.38
N LYS A 96 -7.40 6.52 5.10
CA LYS A 96 -6.01 7.00 5.06
C LYS A 96 -5.31 6.67 3.74
N GLU A 97 -5.57 5.51 3.14
CA GLU A 97 -4.89 5.06 1.91
C GLU A 97 -5.48 5.79 0.70
N TYR A 98 -6.81 5.95 0.67
CA TYR A 98 -7.48 6.76 -0.34
C TYR A 98 -6.97 8.21 -0.34
N LEU A 99 -6.86 8.86 0.83
CA LEU A 99 -6.37 10.23 0.92
C LEU A 99 -4.95 10.36 0.38
N LEU A 100 -4.06 9.42 0.70
CA LEU A 100 -2.66 9.47 0.27
C LEU A 100 -2.55 9.42 -1.26
N ASN A 101 -3.30 8.52 -1.89
CA ASN A 101 -3.37 8.45 -3.35
C ASN A 101 -4.02 9.72 -3.94
N TRP A 102 -5.11 10.19 -3.34
CA TRP A 102 -5.78 11.42 -3.76
C TRP A 102 -4.86 12.65 -3.70
N VAL A 103 -4.07 12.79 -2.62
CA VAL A 103 -3.11 13.90 -2.48
C VAL A 103 -2.03 13.81 -3.56
N ARG A 104 -1.55 12.60 -3.90
CA ARG A 104 -0.58 12.41 -4.99
C ARG A 104 -1.18 12.84 -6.34
N ASP A 105 -2.39 12.40 -6.66
CA ASP A 105 -3.06 12.77 -7.91
C ASP A 105 -3.29 14.28 -8.02
N VAL A 106 -3.72 14.91 -6.91
CA VAL A 106 -3.94 16.35 -6.85
C VAL A 106 -2.63 17.13 -6.96
N ARG A 107 -1.50 16.65 -6.41
CA ARG A 107 -0.19 17.31 -6.57
C ARG A 107 0.29 17.34 -8.02
N LEU A 108 -0.12 16.37 -8.84
CA LEU A 108 0.28 16.30 -10.24
C LEU A 108 -0.56 17.23 -11.14
N LEU A 109 -1.77 17.63 -10.71
CA LEU A 109 -2.65 18.47 -11.51
C LEU A 109 -2.03 19.81 -11.94
N PRO A 110 -1.40 20.61 -11.04
CA PRO A 110 -0.85 21.90 -11.44
C PRO A 110 0.26 21.76 -12.48
N GLU A 111 1.05 20.68 -12.39
CA GLU A 111 2.15 20.39 -13.33
C GLU A 111 1.59 20.00 -14.70
N ILE A 112 0.59 19.13 -14.74
CA ILE A 112 -0.03 18.66 -15.97
C ILE A 112 -0.81 19.77 -16.67
N CYS A 113 -1.59 20.54 -15.90
CA CYS A 113 -2.47 21.58 -16.44
C CYS A 113 -1.78 22.95 -16.55
N ASN A 114 -0.50 23.07 -16.20
CA ASN A 114 0.26 24.31 -16.16
C ASN A 114 -0.44 25.44 -15.39
N TRP A 115 -1.01 25.12 -14.23
CA TRP A 115 -1.74 26.09 -13.43
C TRP A 115 -0.81 27.02 -12.65
N SER A 116 -1.22 28.29 -12.55
CA SER A 116 -0.58 29.22 -11.62
C SER A 116 -0.79 28.78 -10.16
N SER A 117 0.05 29.25 -9.25
CA SER A 117 -0.08 28.93 -7.81
C SER A 117 -1.45 29.36 -7.25
N GLU A 118 -1.96 30.52 -7.69
CA GLU A 118 -3.28 31.02 -7.28
C GLU A 118 -4.40 30.15 -7.85
N THR A 119 -4.35 29.83 -9.16
CA THR A 119 -5.34 28.96 -9.81
C THR A 119 -5.40 27.59 -9.13
N SER A 120 -4.24 27.00 -8.84
CA SER A 120 -4.12 25.70 -8.17
C SER A 120 -4.77 25.72 -6.79
N PHE A 121 -4.60 26.81 -6.03
CA PHE A 121 -5.21 26.96 -4.72
C PHE A 121 -6.73 27.13 -4.80
N GLN A 122 -7.24 27.89 -5.77
CA GLN A 122 -8.68 28.03 -5.98
C GLN A 122 -9.32 26.69 -6.40
N VAL A 123 -8.67 25.94 -7.30
CA VAL A 123 -9.13 24.61 -7.71
C VAL A 123 -9.09 23.64 -6.52
N LEU A 124 -8.04 23.67 -5.69
CA LEU A 124 -7.99 22.82 -4.50
C LEU A 124 -9.19 23.06 -3.56
N LYS A 125 -9.62 24.30 -3.39
CA LYS A 125 -10.81 24.64 -2.59
C LYS A 125 -12.12 24.15 -3.20
N THR A 126 -12.21 23.95 -4.52
CA THR A 126 -13.41 23.43 -5.16
C THR A 126 -13.47 21.90 -5.10
N ILE A 127 -12.32 21.22 -5.10
CA ILE A 127 -12.23 19.76 -4.98
C ILE A 127 -12.42 19.29 -3.53
N ILE A 128 -12.11 20.13 -2.54
CA ILE A 128 -12.34 19.79 -1.12
C ILE A 128 -13.76 20.21 -0.70
N GLU A 129 -14.49 19.34 0.00
CA GLU A 129 -15.79 19.70 0.57
C GLU A 129 -15.69 20.81 1.63
N ARG A 130 -16.71 21.68 1.70
CA ARG A 130 -16.69 22.87 2.57
C ARG A 130 -16.46 22.54 4.04
N ASP A 131 -17.03 21.44 4.54
CA ASP A 131 -16.91 21.02 5.94
C ASP A 131 -15.50 20.59 6.30
N VAL A 132 -14.79 19.96 5.35
CA VAL A 132 -13.37 19.63 5.47
C VAL A 132 -12.55 20.92 5.43
N LEU A 133 -12.82 21.79 4.45
CA LEU A 133 -12.09 23.04 4.27
C LEU A 133 -12.22 23.98 5.48
N ALA A 134 -13.37 23.99 6.16
CA ALA A 134 -13.63 24.78 7.35
C ALA A 134 -12.62 24.50 8.49
N ARG A 135 -12.06 23.28 8.54
CA ARG A 135 -11.05 22.88 9.53
C ARG A 135 -9.64 23.43 9.23
N PHE A 136 -9.41 23.90 8.01
CA PHE A 136 -8.08 24.32 7.52
C PHE A 136 -8.04 25.77 7.01
N THR A 137 -8.96 26.62 7.47
CA THR A 137 -9.20 28.01 7.00
C THR A 137 -8.00 28.96 7.10
N ILE A 138 -6.98 28.63 7.90
CA ILE A 138 -5.81 29.46 8.14
C ILE A 138 -4.78 29.35 7.00
N LEU A 139 -4.85 28.28 6.20
CA LEU A 139 -3.82 27.94 5.22
C LEU A 139 -4.02 28.70 3.90
N ARG A 140 -2.93 29.22 3.33
CA ARG A 140 -2.95 30.13 2.19
C ARG A 140 -2.28 29.61 0.93
N THR A 141 -1.63 28.45 0.98
CA THR A 141 -0.93 27.88 -0.18
C THR A 141 -1.38 26.46 -0.46
N PHE A 142 -1.34 26.09 -1.73
CA PHE A 142 -1.70 24.75 -2.21
C PHE A 142 -0.97 23.63 -1.45
N ASN A 143 0.36 23.71 -1.36
CA ASN A 143 1.16 22.69 -0.70
C ASN A 143 0.90 22.61 0.81
N THR A 144 0.77 23.76 1.49
CA THR A 144 0.54 23.76 2.94
C THR A 144 -0.82 23.16 3.31
N LEU A 145 -1.84 23.35 2.47
CA LEU A 145 -3.15 22.74 2.68
C LEU A 145 -3.09 21.21 2.52
N LEU A 146 -2.40 20.72 1.49
CA LEU A 146 -2.20 19.27 1.30
C LEU A 146 -1.37 18.64 2.42
N ASP A 147 -0.30 19.29 2.86
CA ASP A 147 0.51 18.83 3.98
C ASP A 147 -0.30 18.79 5.28
N ALA A 148 -1.15 19.79 5.51
CA ALA A 148 -2.02 19.82 6.69
C ALA A 148 -3.10 18.73 6.66
N LEU A 149 -3.65 18.43 5.48
CA LEU A 149 -4.55 17.28 5.30
C LEU A 149 -3.85 15.98 5.68
N LEU A 150 -2.62 15.76 5.20
CA LEU A 150 -1.85 14.56 5.57
C LEU A 150 -1.57 14.51 7.08
N LYS A 151 -1.14 15.61 7.69
CA LYS A 151 -0.87 15.66 9.15
C LYS A 151 -2.10 15.39 10.01
N TYR A 152 -3.29 15.73 9.53
CA TYR A 152 -4.54 15.41 10.22
C TYR A 152 -4.78 13.90 10.32
N PHE A 153 -4.38 13.14 9.29
CA PHE A 153 -4.58 11.67 9.22
C PHE A 153 -3.40 10.86 9.74
N TYR A 154 -2.21 11.45 9.72
CA TYR A 154 -0.99 10.88 10.23
C TYR A 154 -0.53 11.68 11.45
N PRO A 155 -1.31 11.70 12.55
CA PRO A 155 -0.94 12.46 13.73
C PRO A 155 0.35 11.90 14.32
N PHE A 156 1.16 12.78 14.92
CA PHE A 156 2.45 12.42 15.53
C PHE A 156 2.37 11.24 16.51
N ASN A 157 1.22 11.03 17.16
CA ASN A 157 0.99 9.94 18.11
C ASN A 157 1.00 8.55 17.44
N ASP A 158 0.61 8.46 16.16
CA ASP A 158 0.58 7.20 15.41
C ASP A 158 1.99 6.72 15.02
N ARG A 159 3.04 7.56 15.20
CA ARG A 159 4.43 7.19 14.86
C ARG A 159 4.88 5.87 15.47
N PHE A 160 4.44 5.58 16.70
CA PHE A 160 4.81 4.35 17.40
C PHE A 160 4.16 3.11 16.81
N LEU A 161 2.97 3.26 16.20
CA LEU A 161 2.29 2.18 15.50
C LEU A 161 3.12 1.76 14.28
N TYR A 162 3.49 2.73 13.44
CA TYR A 162 4.29 2.47 12.23
C TYR A 162 5.70 1.98 12.58
N LEU A 163 6.34 2.57 13.60
CA LEU A 163 7.64 2.09 14.07
C LEU A 163 7.58 0.63 14.55
N LYS A 164 6.52 0.25 15.27
CA LYS A 164 6.31 -1.14 15.69
C LYS A 164 6.12 -2.06 14.49
N GLN A 165 5.37 -1.64 13.47
CA GLN A 165 5.19 -2.41 12.23
C GLN A 165 6.53 -2.63 11.52
N LEU A 166 7.35 -1.59 11.37
CA LEU A 166 8.69 -1.66 10.77
C LEU A 166 9.64 -2.58 11.55
N ASN A 167 9.51 -2.65 12.88
CA ASN A 167 10.37 -3.49 13.71
C ASN A 167 9.96 -4.98 13.71
N VAL A 168 8.71 -5.30 13.34
CA VAL A 168 8.16 -6.67 13.44
C VAL A 168 8.04 -7.34 12.07
N VAL A 169 7.96 -6.56 10.99
CA VAL A 169 7.87 -7.08 9.62
C VAL A 169 9.04 -8.01 9.32
N LYS A 170 8.77 -9.17 8.72
CA LYS A 170 9.81 -10.11 8.26
C LYS A 170 9.59 -10.45 6.79
N GLN A 171 10.68 -10.69 6.06
CA GLN A 171 10.60 -11.14 4.67
C GLN A 171 9.71 -12.38 4.50
N ASP A 172 9.74 -13.31 5.47
CA ASP A 172 8.98 -14.56 5.41
C ASP A 172 7.45 -14.37 5.47
N ASP A 173 6.97 -13.19 5.85
CA ASP A 173 5.54 -12.87 5.87
C ASP A 173 4.99 -12.62 4.45
N PHE A 174 5.87 -12.48 3.45
CA PHE A 174 5.53 -12.13 2.07
C PHE A 174 5.89 -13.24 1.08
N ILE A 175 5.13 -13.35 0.00
CA ILE A 175 5.37 -14.38 -1.02
C ILE A 175 6.55 -13.94 -1.90
N ARG A 176 6.57 -12.66 -2.29
CA ARG A 176 7.59 -12.05 -3.17
C ARG A 176 8.41 -11.02 -2.41
N ILE A 177 9.67 -10.84 -2.84
CA ILE A 177 10.55 -9.81 -2.27
C ILE A 177 10.04 -8.39 -2.58
N THR A 178 9.40 -8.20 -3.74
CA THR A 178 8.76 -6.94 -4.14
C THR A 178 7.63 -6.55 -3.17
N GLU A 179 6.77 -7.48 -2.80
CA GLU A 179 5.66 -7.25 -1.84
C GLU A 179 6.19 -6.84 -0.46
N TYR A 180 7.31 -7.43 -0.05
CA TYR A 180 8.00 -7.08 1.19
C TYR A 180 8.55 -5.65 1.14
N LEU A 181 9.22 -5.27 0.04
CA LEU A 181 9.72 -3.91 -0.15
C LEU A 181 8.58 -2.89 -0.18
N GLU A 182 7.54 -3.12 -0.99
CA GLU A 182 6.37 -2.24 -1.10
C GLU A 182 5.70 -2.00 0.27
N TYR A 183 5.60 -3.04 1.10
CA TYR A 183 5.06 -2.90 2.45
C TYR A 183 5.95 -2.01 3.34
N ILE A 184 7.28 -2.17 3.28
CA ILE A 184 8.21 -1.32 4.03
C ILE A 184 8.08 0.12 3.56
N GLU A 185 8.11 0.37 2.25
CA GLU A 185 8.02 1.71 1.67
C GLU A 185 6.74 2.44 2.11
N LYS A 186 5.58 1.77 2.00
CA LYS A 186 4.30 2.33 2.46
C LYS A 186 4.31 2.64 3.97
N THR A 187 4.91 1.77 4.77
CA THR A 187 4.96 1.94 6.23
C THR A 187 5.93 3.06 6.63
N VAL A 188 7.08 3.17 5.95
CA VAL A 188 8.05 4.27 6.12
C VAL A 188 7.44 5.59 5.69
N GLU A 189 6.70 5.64 4.59
CA GLU A 189 5.99 6.84 4.14
C GLU A 189 4.95 7.30 5.18
N SER A 190 4.16 6.36 5.71
CA SER A 190 3.20 6.65 6.79
C SER A 190 3.89 7.18 8.05
N TYR A 191 5.03 6.60 8.41
CA TYR A 191 5.87 7.08 9.50
C TYR A 191 6.45 8.48 9.22
N ALA A 192 6.87 8.74 7.98
CA ALA A 192 7.41 10.02 7.55
C ALA A 192 6.38 11.15 7.67
N TYR A 193 5.12 10.91 7.35
CA TYR A 193 4.06 11.90 7.58
C TYR A 193 3.82 12.18 9.06
N CYS A 194 4.04 11.21 9.95
CA CYS A 194 3.95 11.44 11.38
C CYS A 194 5.13 12.23 11.94
N THR A 195 6.34 12.10 11.37
CA THR A 195 7.58 12.64 11.97
C THR A 195 8.29 13.69 11.12
N ASP A 196 7.71 14.11 10.00
CA ASP A 196 8.27 15.07 9.05
C ASP A 196 9.66 14.64 8.50
N LEU A 197 9.84 13.35 8.20
CA LEU A 197 11.09 12.83 7.61
C LEU A 197 11.30 13.36 6.19
N LYS A 198 12.55 13.66 5.86
CA LYS A 198 12.95 14.00 4.47
C LYS A 198 13.04 12.75 3.61
N LYS A 199 12.95 12.93 2.29
CA LYS A 199 13.04 11.84 1.29
C LYS A 199 14.30 10.99 1.45
N GLU A 200 15.45 11.61 1.69
CA GLU A 200 16.73 10.91 1.93
C GLU A 200 16.69 10.06 3.21
N GLU A 201 16.04 10.56 4.25
CA GLU A 201 15.90 9.83 5.51
C GLU A 201 14.91 8.68 5.38
N CYS A 202 13.85 8.85 4.59
CA CYS A 202 12.93 7.76 4.22
C CYS A 202 13.67 6.65 3.49
N LEU A 203 14.48 6.98 2.47
CA LEU A 203 15.25 5.99 1.72
C LEU A 203 16.20 5.21 2.65
N ARG A 204 16.99 5.92 3.45
CA ARG A 204 17.88 5.31 4.43
C ARG A 204 17.11 4.40 5.41
N LYS A 205 15.92 4.81 5.84
CA LYS A 205 15.09 4.03 6.77
C LYS A 205 14.53 2.78 6.09
N THR A 206 14.08 2.90 4.85
CA THR A 206 13.64 1.76 4.03
C THR A 206 14.76 0.74 3.90
N GLU A 207 15.97 1.16 3.53
CA GLU A 207 17.14 0.28 3.42
C GLU A 207 17.48 -0.39 4.76
N GLU A 208 17.56 0.39 5.85
CA GLU A 208 17.84 -0.12 7.20
C GLU A 208 16.85 -1.24 7.58
N VAL A 209 15.55 -1.00 7.41
CA VAL A 209 14.50 -1.97 7.73
C VAL A 209 14.54 -3.17 6.79
N PHE A 210 14.74 -2.94 5.49
CA PHE A 210 14.80 -3.98 4.48
C PHE A 210 15.90 -5.00 4.79
N TYR A 211 17.13 -4.53 5.02
CA TYR A 211 18.28 -5.39 5.31
C TYR A 211 18.25 -6.02 6.70
N SER A 212 17.81 -5.27 7.73
CA SER A 212 17.74 -5.80 9.10
C SER A 212 16.80 -7.00 9.17
N ASN A 213 15.63 -6.91 8.53
CA ASN A 213 14.57 -7.92 8.58
C ASN A 213 14.57 -8.92 7.42
N LEU A 214 15.59 -8.87 6.55
CA LEU A 214 15.80 -9.85 5.49
C LEU A 214 16.11 -11.23 6.07
N ASN A 215 15.61 -12.29 5.44
CA ASN A 215 15.86 -13.67 5.88
C ASN A 215 17.36 -14.00 5.74
N ASN A 216 17.92 -14.74 6.71
CA ASN A 216 19.32 -15.18 6.68
C ASN A 216 19.70 -15.96 5.42
N THR A 217 18.80 -16.79 4.88
CA THR A 217 19.06 -17.50 3.62
C THR A 217 19.25 -16.52 2.46
N THR A 218 18.39 -15.52 2.37
CA THR A 218 18.51 -14.45 1.37
C THR A 218 19.82 -13.70 1.55
N LYS A 219 20.16 -13.31 2.79
CA LYS A 219 21.42 -12.60 3.09
C LYS A 219 22.64 -13.36 2.60
N ILE A 220 22.71 -14.67 2.87
CA ILE A 220 23.82 -15.53 2.41
C ILE A 220 23.88 -15.57 0.87
N PHE A 221 22.73 -15.71 0.20
CA PHE A 221 22.70 -15.70 -1.26
C PHE A 221 23.19 -14.37 -1.84
N CYS A 222 22.72 -13.23 -1.31
CA CYS A 222 23.15 -11.91 -1.77
C CYS A 222 24.66 -11.74 -1.62
N SER A 223 25.24 -12.17 -0.47
CA SER A 223 26.69 -12.15 -0.27
C SER A 223 27.44 -13.04 -1.26
N ASN A 224 26.93 -14.23 -1.57
CA ASN A 224 27.57 -15.14 -2.52
C ASN A 224 27.53 -14.63 -3.97
N ASN A 225 26.54 -13.82 -4.32
CA ASN A 225 26.35 -13.29 -5.68
C ASN A 225 26.77 -11.81 -5.82
N ASN A 226 27.40 -11.23 -4.80
CA ASN A 226 27.79 -9.81 -4.76
C ASN A 226 26.63 -8.83 -5.01
N LEU A 227 25.41 -9.17 -4.59
CA LEU A 227 24.25 -8.27 -4.64
C LEU A 227 24.32 -7.32 -3.43
N GLN A 228 24.58 -6.04 -3.69
CA GLN A 228 24.86 -5.05 -2.64
C GLN A 228 23.78 -3.96 -2.54
N SER A 229 23.05 -3.68 -3.62
CA SER A 229 21.97 -2.70 -3.58
C SER A 229 20.61 -3.36 -3.39
N MET A 230 19.64 -2.58 -2.89
CA MET A 230 18.27 -3.05 -2.72
C MET A 230 17.63 -3.35 -4.09
N GLU A 231 18.00 -2.57 -5.11
CA GLU A 231 17.57 -2.73 -6.51
C GLU A 231 18.11 -4.04 -7.11
N ASP A 232 19.31 -4.49 -6.73
CA ASP A 232 19.86 -5.77 -7.22
C ASP A 232 19.13 -7.00 -6.63
N ILE A 233 18.49 -6.84 -5.47
CA ILE A 233 17.89 -7.94 -4.71
C ILE A 233 16.42 -8.17 -5.12
N VAL A 234 15.76 -7.13 -5.61
CA VAL A 234 14.32 -7.10 -5.93
C VAL A 234 14.09 -7.45 -7.39
#